data_AF-A0A6G6KAJ7-F1
#
_entry.id   AF-A0A6G6KAJ7-F1
#
_cell.length_a   1.000
_cell.length_b   1.000
_cell.length_c   1.000
_cell.angle_alpha   90.00
_cell.angle_beta   90.00
_cell.angle_gamma   90.00
#
_symmetry.space_group_name_H-M   'P 1'
#
loop_
_entity.id
_entity.type
_entity.pdbx_description
1 polymer ?
#
loop_
_entity_poly.entity_id
_entity_poly.type
_entity_poly.pdbx_seq_one_letter_code
_entity_poly.pdbx_strand_id
1 'polypeptide(L)'
;MPCTLAKLPCGVIYTEAFAAYLAGVYLKHAEAHPRRVMTLDYIRCASGPMKGRAWWQVLWVPQETVPEYRCYRMGRITVHIPKNVQHGLRERCLDFEDGRVVVKP
;
A
#
# COMPACT_ATOMS: atom_id res chain seq x y z
N MET A 1 -6.07 1.00 21.70
CA MET A 1 -5.15 2.08 21.30
C MET A 1 -5.89 2.97 20.32
N PRO A 2 -5.76 4.30 20.36
CA PRO A 2 -6.41 5.16 19.37
C PRO A 2 -5.88 4.83 17.97
N CYS A 3 -6.78 4.57 17.00
CA CYS A 3 -6.38 4.36 15.61
C CYS A 3 -5.95 5.69 15.00
N THR A 4 -4.64 5.93 14.96
CA THR A 4 -4.09 7.10 14.26
C THR A 4 -4.22 6.89 12.76
N LEU A 5 -4.95 7.79 12.10
CA LEU A 5 -5.10 7.83 10.66
C LEU A 5 -4.07 8.80 10.06
N ALA A 6 -3.40 8.36 9.00
CA ALA A 6 -2.49 9.18 8.22
C ALA A 6 -2.94 9.23 6.75
N LYS A 7 -2.70 10.38 6.11
CA LYS A 7 -3.02 10.59 4.70
C LYS A 7 -1.77 11.00 3.96
N LEU A 8 -1.44 10.25 2.90
CA LEU A 8 -0.31 10.56 2.02
C LEU A 8 -0.65 11.73 1.09
N PRO A 9 0.35 12.44 0.55
CA PRO A 9 0.14 13.50 -0.44
C PRO A 9 -0.65 13.05 -1.68
N CYS A 10 -0.56 11.77 -2.06
CA CYS A 10 -1.36 11.18 -3.15
C CYS A 10 -2.81 10.87 -2.79
N GLY A 11 -3.24 11.16 -1.56
CA GLY A 11 -4.62 10.98 -1.09
C GLY A 11 -4.92 9.62 -0.48
N VAL A 12 -3.99 8.66 -0.52
CA VAL A 12 -4.13 7.35 0.14
C VAL A 12 -4.16 7.53 1.66
N ILE A 13 -5.16 6.92 2.30
CA ILE A 13 -5.36 6.96 3.75
C ILE A 13 -4.96 5.59 4.33
N TYR A 14 -4.28 5.59 5.46
CA TYR A 14 -3.86 4.36 6.13
C TYR A 14 -3.84 4.50 7.65
N THR A 15 -3.93 3.38 8.37
CA THR A 15 -3.75 3.33 9.82
C THR A 15 -2.29 3.07 10.21
N GLU A 16 -1.95 3.42 11.44
CA GLU A 16 -0.67 3.03 12.04
C GLU A 16 -0.45 1.50 12.03
N ALA A 17 -1.50 0.71 12.26
CA ALA A 17 -1.43 -0.75 12.20
C ALA A 17 -1.00 -1.26 10.82
N PHE A 18 -1.57 -0.68 9.75
CA PHE A 18 -1.16 -0.99 8.38
C PHE A 18 0.29 -0.60 8.09
N ALA A 19 0.72 0.58 8.55
CA ALA A 19 2.10 1.03 8.39
C ALA A 19 3.11 0.12 9.12
N ALA A 20 2.78 -0.31 10.33
CA ALA A 20 3.59 -1.25 11.11
C ALA A 20 3.69 -2.61 10.41
N TYR A 21 2.57 -3.11 9.89
CA TYR A 21 2.53 -4.34 9.10
C TYR A 21 3.45 -4.24 7.87
N LEU A 22 3.32 -3.18 7.06
CA LEU A 22 4.17 -3.00 5.87
C LEU A 22 5.65 -2.84 6.22
N ALA A 23 5.97 -2.19 7.33
CA ALA A 23 7.35 -2.11 7.81
C ALA A 23 7.91 -3.51 8.16
N GLY A 24 7.10 -4.38 8.78
CA GLY A 24 7.46 -5.77 9.03
C GLY A 24 7.69 -6.57 7.74
N VAL A 25 6.81 -6.41 6.74
CA VAL A 25 7.00 -7.02 5.40
C VAL A 25 8.29 -6.52 4.75
N TYR A 26 8.56 -5.21 4.82
CA TYR A 26 9.78 -4.63 4.27
C TYR A 26 11.02 -5.25 4.94
N LEU A 27 11.10 -5.25 6.27
CA LEU A 27 12.26 -5.77 7.00
C LEU A 27 12.53 -7.24 6.70
N LYS A 28 11.48 -8.05 6.53
CA LYS A 28 11.60 -9.48 6.24
C LYS A 28 12.14 -9.76 4.83
N HIS A 29 11.88 -8.89 3.86
CA HIS A 29 12.10 -9.19 2.45
C HIS A 29 13.10 -8.25 1.74
N ALA A 30 13.41 -7.08 2.29
CA ALA A 30 14.24 -6.07 1.62
C ALA A 30 15.65 -6.57 1.29
N GLU A 31 16.26 -7.37 2.18
CA GLU A 31 17.61 -7.91 1.96
C GLU A 31 17.66 -8.85 0.73
N ALA A 32 16.60 -9.63 0.51
CA ALA A 32 16.46 -10.51 -0.65
C ALA A 32 16.14 -9.76 -1.95
N HIS A 33 15.86 -8.46 -1.87
CA HIS A 33 15.43 -7.63 -3.00
C HIS A 33 16.29 -6.36 -3.14
N PRO A 34 17.61 -6.50 -3.38
CA PRO A 34 18.49 -5.36 -3.54
C PRO A 34 18.08 -4.51 -4.75
N ARG A 35 18.18 -3.18 -4.60
CA ARG A 35 17.82 -2.19 -5.65
C ARG A 35 16.37 -2.30 -6.13
N ARG A 36 15.47 -2.80 -5.27
CA ARG A 36 14.03 -2.84 -5.55
C ARG A 36 13.28 -2.01 -4.52
N VAL A 37 12.21 -1.39 -4.97
CA VAL A 37 11.31 -0.60 -4.15
C VAL A 37 10.05 -1.41 -3.89
N MET A 38 9.66 -1.48 -2.63
CA MET A 38 8.40 -2.06 -2.22
C MET A 38 7.24 -1.24 -2.82
N THR A 39 6.42 -1.88 -3.64
CA THR A 39 5.37 -1.27 -4.42
C THR A 39 4.02 -1.85 -4.00
N LEU A 40 3.07 -1.00 -3.65
CA LEU A 40 1.72 -1.41 -3.34
C LEU A 40 0.94 -1.63 -4.65
N ASP A 41 0.27 -2.77 -4.77
CA ASP A 41 -0.68 -3.03 -5.85
C ASP A 41 -2.08 -3.26 -5.28
N TYR A 42 -3.08 -2.75 -5.99
CA TYR A 42 -4.48 -2.78 -5.58
C TYR A 42 -5.38 -2.74 -6.81
N ILE A 43 -6.30 -3.69 -6.88
CA ILE A 43 -7.28 -3.82 -7.96
C ILE A 43 -8.65 -4.02 -7.33
N ARG A 44 -9.65 -3.28 -7.82
CA ARG A 44 -11.05 -3.49 -7.45
C ARG A 44 -11.88 -3.68 -8.71
N CYS A 45 -12.67 -4.75 -8.75
CA CYS A 45 -13.53 -5.03 -9.88
C CYS A 45 -14.71 -4.04 -9.90
N ALA A 46 -14.75 -3.18 -10.92
CA ALA A 46 -15.82 -2.19 -11.08
C ALA A 46 -17.14 -2.79 -11.62
N SER A 47 -17.06 -3.90 -12.37
CA SER A 47 -18.19 -4.53 -13.04
C SER A 47 -18.02 -6.06 -13.14
N GLY A 48 -19.06 -6.74 -13.64
CA GLY A 48 -19.09 -8.19 -13.84
C GLY A 48 -19.39 -9.01 -12.57
N PRO A 49 -19.30 -10.34 -12.65
CA PRO A 49 -19.63 -11.25 -11.53
C PRO A 49 -18.80 -11.02 -10.26
N MET A 50 -17.64 -10.39 -10.40
CA MET A 50 -16.71 -10.09 -9.30
C MET A 50 -16.85 -8.64 -8.81
N LYS A 51 -17.84 -7.87 -9.28
CA LYS A 51 -18.04 -6.47 -8.92
C LYS A 51 -17.97 -6.25 -7.41
N GLY A 52 -17.20 -5.25 -7.00
CA GLY A 52 -17.02 -4.88 -5.60
C GLY A 52 -15.89 -5.64 -4.90
N ARG A 53 -15.48 -6.81 -5.41
CA ARG A 53 -14.30 -7.53 -4.89
C ARG A 53 -13.04 -6.72 -5.13
N ALA A 54 -12.12 -6.81 -4.19
CA ALA A 54 -10.83 -6.15 -4.23
C ALA A 54 -9.71 -7.12 -3.93
N TRP A 55 -8.56 -6.86 -4.53
CA TRP A 55 -7.31 -7.58 -4.32
C TRP A 55 -6.22 -6.56 -4.04
N TRP A 56 -5.29 -6.92 -3.17
CA TRP A 56 -4.11 -6.11 -2.89
C TRP A 56 -2.91 -7.03 -2.73
N GLN A 57 -1.72 -6.51 -3.00
CA GLN A 57 -0.46 -7.21 -2.78
C GLN A 57 0.69 -6.22 -2.67
N VAL A 58 1.86 -6.74 -2.30
CA VAL A 58 3.12 -6.01 -2.34
C VAL A 58 4.02 -6.64 -3.39
N LEU A 59 4.59 -5.80 -4.25
CA LEU A 59 5.54 -6.17 -5.28
C LEU A 59 6.90 -5.54 -4.99
N TRP A 60 7.98 -6.18 -5.42
CA TRP A 60 9.33 -5.62 -5.36
C TRP A 60 9.77 -5.23 -6.76
N VAL A 61 9.66 -3.95 -7.08
CA VAL A 61 9.84 -3.41 -8.44
C VAL A 61 11.25 -2.81 -8.55
N PRO A 62 12.01 -3.03 -9.65
CA PRO A 62 13.32 -2.44 -9.83
C PRO A 62 13.30 -0.91 -9.69
N GLN A 63 14.20 -0.36 -8.88
CA GLN A 63 14.21 1.05 -8.48
C GLN A 63 14.29 1.99 -9.69
N GLU A 64 15.05 1.61 -10.72
CA GLU A 64 15.23 2.38 -11.97
C GLU A 64 13.94 2.55 -12.78
N THR A 65 12.92 1.71 -12.53
CA THR A 65 11.62 1.80 -13.22
C THR A 65 10.60 2.62 -12.43
N VAL A 66 10.93 3.01 -11.20
CA VAL A 66 10.03 3.67 -10.27
C VAL A 66 10.31 5.17 -10.22
N PRO A 67 9.34 6.02 -10.60
CA PRO A 67 9.49 7.46 -10.48
C PRO A 67 9.50 7.89 -9.01
N GLU A 68 10.56 8.57 -8.58
CA GLU A 68 10.75 9.02 -7.18
C GLU A 68 9.58 9.85 -6.64
N TYR A 69 8.95 10.69 -7.48
CA TYR A 69 7.80 11.51 -7.09
C TYR A 69 6.53 10.71 -6.76
N ARG A 70 6.51 9.39 -7.01
CA ARG A 70 5.44 8.46 -6.62
C ARG A 70 5.84 7.52 -5.46
N CYS A 71 6.99 7.78 -4.87
CA CYS A 71 7.42 7.14 -3.64
C CYS A 71 6.98 7.99 -2.46
N TYR A 72 6.32 7.36 -1.49
CA TYR A 72 5.79 8.03 -0.32
C TYR A 72 6.34 7.40 0.95
N ARG A 73 6.64 8.23 1.94
CA ARG A 73 7.04 7.76 3.26
C ARG A 73 5.82 7.29 4.03
N MET A 74 5.82 6.02 4.41
CA MET A 74 4.80 5.42 5.28
C MET A 74 5.49 4.95 6.56
N GLY A 75 5.37 5.75 7.62
CA GLY A 75 6.15 5.56 8.84
C GLY A 75 7.67 5.65 8.58
N ARG A 76 8.36 4.51 8.68
CA ARG A 76 9.83 4.40 8.51
C ARG A 76 10.28 3.90 7.14
N ILE A 77 9.34 3.45 6.30
CA ILE A 77 9.65 2.86 5.00
C ILE A 77 9.19 3.76 3.86
N THR A 78 9.83 3.58 2.71
CA THR A 78 9.42 4.20 1.46
C THR A 78 8.65 3.19 0.64
N VAL A 79 7.45 3.56 0.20
CA VAL A 79 6.57 2.71 -0.60
C VAL A 79 6.25 3.43 -1.90
N HIS A 80 6.42 2.73 -3.02
CA HIS A 80 5.93 3.21 -4.29
C HIS A 80 4.44 2.89 -4.45
N ILE A 81 3.65 3.89 -4.83
CA ILE A 81 2.21 3.74 -5.05
C ILE A 81 1.89 4.14 -6.50
N PRO A 82 1.63 3.18 -7.40
CA PRO A 82 1.28 3.44 -8.80
C PRO A 82 0.01 4.29 -8.94
N LYS A 83 -0.11 5.05 -10.05
CA LYS A 83 -1.23 5.97 -10.27
C LYS A 83 -2.61 5.28 -10.25
N ASN A 84 -2.72 4.09 -10.85
CA ASN A 84 -3.95 3.29 -10.83
C ASN A 84 -4.36 2.89 -9.40
N VAL A 85 -3.37 2.58 -8.55
CA VAL A 85 -3.58 2.24 -7.14
C VAL A 85 -4.03 3.46 -6.36
N GLN A 86 -3.39 4.61 -6.57
CA GLN A 86 -3.83 5.88 -5.97
C GLN A 86 -5.30 6.18 -6.30
N HIS A 87 -5.71 5.98 -7.55
CA HIS A 87 -7.11 6.14 -7.95
C HIS A 87 -8.05 5.11 -7.32
N GLY A 88 -7.65 3.84 -7.27
CA GLY A 88 -8.46 2.77 -6.66
C GLY A 88 -8.68 2.95 -5.15
N LEU A 89 -7.74 3.62 -4.48
CA LEU A 89 -7.74 3.91 -3.05
C LEU A 89 -8.17 5.34 -2.70
N ARG A 90 -8.56 6.16 -3.69
CA ARG A 90 -9.09 7.50 -3.45
C ARG A 90 -10.34 7.35 -2.58
N GLU A 91 -10.28 7.87 -1.35
CA GLU A 91 -11.33 7.72 -0.33
C GLU A 91 -11.47 6.31 0.26
N ARG A 92 -10.34 5.58 0.41
CA ARG A 92 -10.31 4.32 1.15
C ARG A 92 -9.20 4.33 2.17
N CYS A 93 -9.46 3.71 3.32
CA CYS A 93 -8.47 3.52 4.37
C CYS A 93 -7.89 2.11 4.30
N LEU A 94 -6.56 2.02 4.18
CA LEU A 94 -5.80 0.80 4.36
C LEU A 94 -5.60 0.54 5.85
N ASP A 95 -6.05 -0.60 6.32
CA ASP A 95 -5.93 -0.99 7.72
C ASP A 95 -5.42 -2.43 7.85
N PHE A 96 -4.99 -2.81 9.05
CA PHE A 96 -4.57 -4.16 9.37
C PHE A 96 -5.30 -4.63 10.64
N GLU A 97 -6.21 -5.58 10.46
CA GLU A 97 -7.09 -6.11 11.50
C GLU A 97 -7.15 -7.63 11.39
N ASP A 98 -7.21 -8.33 12.53
CA ASP A 98 -7.35 -9.78 12.59
C ASP A 98 -6.34 -10.55 11.72
N GLY A 99 -5.09 -10.06 11.67
CA GLY A 99 -4.00 -10.69 10.92
C GLY A 99 -4.05 -10.50 9.40
N ARG A 100 -4.93 -9.62 8.89
CA ARG A 100 -5.05 -9.33 7.46
C ARG A 100 -5.15 -7.84 7.18
N VAL A 101 -4.74 -7.45 5.98
CA VAL A 101 -5.02 -6.11 5.47
C VAL A 101 -6.46 -6.03 5.03
N VAL A 102 -7.14 -4.97 5.45
CA VAL A 102 -8.51 -4.64 5.05
C VAL A 102 -8.53 -3.26 4.41
N VAL A 103 -9.44 -3.07 3.44
CA VAL A 103 -9.62 -1.79 2.76
C VAL A 103 -11.00 -1.26 3.11
N LYS A 104 -11.04 -0.26 3.99
CA LYS A 104 -12.27 0.33 4.50
C LYS A 104 -12.73 1.48 3.60
N PRO A 105 -14.05 1.68 3.43
CA PRO A 105 -14.60 2.91 2.87
C PRO A 105 -14.16 4.15 3.65
#